data_AF-A0A2V4AYJ0-F1
#
_entry.id   AF-A0A2V4AYJ0-F1
#
_cell.length_a   1.000
_cell.length_b   1.000
_cell.length_c   1.000
_cell.angle_alpha   90.00
_cell.angle_beta   90.00
_cell.angle_gamma   90.00
#
_symmetry.space_group_name_H-M   'P 1'
#
loop_
_entity.id
_entity.type
_entity.pdbx_description
1 polymer ?
#
loop_
_entity_poly.entity_id
_entity_poly.type
_entity_poly.pdbx_seq_one_letter_code
_entity_poly.pdbx_strand_id
1 'polypeptide(L)'
;MPATRSRFRRALLAAAVAVPAVTATVVTAVPAAAQEPPPAPQASAVPELRGAWAPLNRCPVDDPAMLAADGAATSALCLSAAASSGSMTIGEKTVPAGRTSLQFGVLRSGAGSATVAPSGGALVAEPVPVPGGLLNLMCPSDIPVLTSLCERVAGSPLNAVTATVESVGPPAGFDYVAGLVAGRPIVALPVRIRLDNPLLGGNCYLGSARDPIVLRPRNLGAPSASVVRFAADGTLDPAGEMGYLALSGTDQGDETFSVPEANGCGLFGALDWAVNAQLGLPSPAGSNSFVLERTETAVGGFYTPNQFTPDQGRQLAQRWHAAVVR
;
A
#
# COMPACT_ATOMS: atom_id res chain seq x y z
N MET A 1 26.98 5.17 -82.14
CA MET A 1 28.40 4.93 -82.52
C MET A 1 29.27 5.78 -81.59
N PRO A 2 30.54 5.42 -81.29
CA PRO A 2 31.13 4.13 -80.87
C PRO A 2 31.36 4.10 -79.31
N ALA A 3 31.74 3.06 -78.55
CA ALA A 3 32.29 1.70 -78.72
C ALA A 3 33.77 1.49 -78.28
N THR A 4 33.97 0.92 -77.08
CA THR A 4 35.19 0.17 -76.63
C THR A 4 34.81 -0.68 -75.39
N ARG A 5 34.69 -2.03 -75.41
CA ARG A 5 35.75 -3.08 -75.39
C ARG A 5 36.85 -2.79 -74.36
N SER A 6 37.03 -3.57 -73.29
CA SER A 6 37.75 -4.88 -73.22
C SER A 6 37.73 -5.36 -71.74
N ARG A 7 37.84 -6.64 -71.32
CA ARG A 7 38.07 -7.99 -71.94
C ARG A 7 37.58 -9.09 -70.94
N PHE A 8 37.47 -10.34 -71.40
CA PHE A 8 37.19 -11.54 -70.59
C PHE A 8 38.44 -12.15 -69.90
N ARG A 9 38.25 -12.88 -68.79
CA ARG A 9 39.00 -14.13 -68.49
C ARG A 9 38.05 -15.21 -67.96
N ARG A 10 38.36 -16.48 -68.28
CA ARG A 10 37.56 -17.69 -68.02
C ARG A 10 38.15 -18.52 -66.87
N ALA A 11 37.29 -19.19 -66.10
CA ALA A 11 37.52 -20.50 -65.47
C ALA A 11 36.13 -21.05 -65.06
N LEU A 12 35.55 -21.98 -65.85
CA LEU A 12 35.66 -23.44 -65.70
C LEU A 12 34.89 -23.99 -64.48
N LEU A 13 33.72 -24.53 -64.77
CA LEU A 13 32.89 -25.32 -63.85
C LEU A 13 33.51 -26.70 -63.63
N ALA A 14 33.51 -27.16 -62.38
CA ALA A 14 33.65 -28.57 -62.03
C ALA A 14 32.46 -28.95 -61.13
N ALA A 15 31.53 -29.75 -61.65
CA ALA A 15 30.39 -30.25 -60.90
C ALA A 15 30.79 -31.50 -60.11
N ALA A 16 30.82 -31.40 -58.78
CA ALA A 16 31.01 -32.53 -57.89
C ALA A 16 29.65 -33.02 -57.39
N VAL A 17 29.24 -34.23 -57.80
CA VAL A 17 28.06 -34.91 -57.26
C VAL A 17 28.44 -35.53 -55.92
N ALA A 18 27.93 -34.97 -54.82
CA ALA A 18 28.09 -35.52 -53.48
C ALA A 18 26.81 -36.25 -53.05
N VAL A 19 26.93 -37.55 -52.77
CA VAL A 19 25.83 -38.37 -52.22
C VAL A 19 25.66 -38.02 -50.74
N PRO A 20 24.45 -37.64 -50.28
CA PRO A 20 24.23 -37.34 -48.87
C PRO A 20 24.21 -38.63 -48.05
N ALA A 21 25.16 -38.77 -47.12
CA ALA A 21 25.11 -39.81 -46.09
C ALA A 21 24.00 -39.49 -45.08
N VAL A 22 23.04 -40.40 -44.92
CA VAL A 22 21.96 -40.26 -43.93
C VAL A 22 22.50 -40.60 -42.54
N THR A 23 22.98 -39.59 -41.81
CA THR A 23 23.31 -39.73 -40.39
C THR A 23 22.04 -39.65 -39.55
N ALA A 24 21.65 -40.74 -38.91
CA ALA A 24 20.53 -40.77 -37.98
C ALA A 24 20.87 -39.99 -36.69
N THR A 25 20.43 -38.74 -36.60
CA THR A 25 20.53 -37.93 -35.38
C THR A 25 19.53 -38.43 -34.34
N VAL A 26 20.03 -39.07 -33.28
CA VAL A 26 19.23 -39.40 -32.10
C VAL A 26 18.84 -38.10 -31.41
N VAL A 27 17.56 -37.73 -31.46
CA VAL A 27 17.04 -36.57 -30.74
C VAL A 27 16.90 -36.97 -29.27
N THR A 28 17.89 -36.61 -28.45
CA THR A 28 17.74 -36.62 -27.00
C THR A 28 16.81 -35.48 -26.60
N ALA A 29 15.65 -35.81 -26.04
CA ALA A 29 14.74 -34.82 -25.48
C ALA A 29 15.41 -34.15 -24.26
N VAL A 30 15.91 -32.93 -24.45
CA VAL A 30 16.34 -32.09 -23.34
C VAL A 30 15.11 -31.74 -22.52
N PRO A 31 15.03 -32.07 -21.21
CA PRO A 31 13.91 -31.64 -20.40
C PRO A 31 13.91 -30.12 -20.36
N ALA A 32 12.78 -29.50 -20.71
CA ALA A 32 12.62 -28.06 -20.57
C ALA A 32 12.73 -27.72 -19.08
N ALA A 33 13.86 -27.13 -18.69
CA ALA A 33 14.03 -26.62 -17.34
C ALA A 33 12.96 -25.56 -17.12
N ALA A 34 12.04 -25.81 -16.18
CA ALA A 34 11.07 -24.81 -15.78
C ALA A 34 11.84 -23.61 -15.25
N GLN A 35 11.79 -22.49 -15.97
CA GLN A 35 12.31 -21.23 -15.46
C GLN A 35 11.46 -20.86 -14.25
N GLU A 36 12.05 -20.93 -13.05
CA GLU A 36 11.41 -20.40 -11.86
C GLU A 36 10.98 -18.96 -12.12
N PRO A 37 9.76 -18.56 -11.71
CA PRO A 37 9.35 -17.17 -11.77
C PRO A 37 10.41 -16.32 -11.06
N PRO A 38 10.78 -15.14 -11.59
CA PRO A 38 11.69 -14.26 -10.88
C PRO A 38 11.13 -14.02 -9.46
N PRO A 39 11.96 -14.10 -8.41
CA PRO A 39 11.49 -13.94 -7.05
C PRO A 39 10.77 -12.60 -6.93
N ALA A 40 9.60 -12.62 -6.28
CA ALA A 40 8.82 -11.41 -6.06
C ALA A 40 9.71 -10.32 -5.43
N PRO A 41 9.59 -9.05 -5.86
CA PRO A 41 10.41 -7.97 -5.31
C PRO A 41 10.30 -7.97 -3.80
N GLN A 42 11.42 -8.20 -3.12
CA GLN A 42 11.45 -8.29 -1.67
C GLN A 42 10.99 -6.96 -1.09
N ALA A 43 9.86 -6.98 -0.37
CA ALA A 43 9.41 -5.82 0.37
C ALA A 43 10.54 -5.40 1.32
N SER A 44 11.04 -4.17 1.15
CA SER A 44 12.10 -3.65 2.01
C SER A 44 11.68 -3.79 3.47
N ALA A 45 12.47 -4.51 4.26
CA ALA A 45 12.17 -4.71 5.67
C ALA A 45 12.01 -3.35 6.36
N VAL A 46 10.88 -3.16 7.03
CA VAL A 46 10.65 -1.94 7.83
C VAL A 46 11.70 -1.95 8.96
N PRO A 47 12.54 -0.91 9.10
CA PRO A 47 13.56 -0.91 10.12
C PRO A 47 12.94 -0.88 11.53
N GLU A 48 13.63 -1.49 12.49
CA GLU A 48 13.34 -1.29 13.90
C GLU A 48 14.14 -0.07 14.40
N LEU A 49 13.50 0.82 15.15
CA LEU A 49 14.14 2.00 15.74
C LEU A 49 14.18 1.90 17.26
N ARG A 50 15.26 2.38 17.87
CA ARG A 50 15.50 2.29 19.31
C ARG A 50 14.57 3.19 20.12
N GLY A 51 14.05 2.64 21.22
CA GLY A 51 13.35 3.39 22.26
C GLY A 51 12.17 4.22 21.72
N ALA A 52 12.12 5.49 22.09
CA ALA A 52 11.04 6.40 21.71
C ALA A 52 10.93 6.69 20.20
N TRP A 53 11.92 6.31 19.38
CA TRP A 53 11.79 6.37 17.92
C TRP A 53 10.87 5.32 17.32
N ALA A 54 10.61 4.20 18.02
CA ALA A 54 9.92 3.03 17.48
C ALA A 54 8.61 3.32 16.70
N PRO A 55 7.73 4.28 17.13
CA PRO A 55 6.50 4.58 16.40
C PRO A 55 6.70 5.21 15.02
N LEU A 56 7.89 5.75 14.70
CA LEU A 56 8.14 6.60 13.52
C LEU A 56 8.99 5.90 12.44
N ASN A 57 9.00 4.57 12.45
CA ASN A 57 9.93 3.73 11.69
C ASN A 57 9.66 3.59 10.17
N ARG A 58 8.66 4.28 9.62
CA ARG A 58 8.42 4.42 8.18
C ARG A 58 8.36 5.88 7.73
N CYS A 59 8.85 6.81 8.55
CA CYS A 59 8.94 8.22 8.16
C CYS A 59 9.86 8.39 6.94
N PRO A 60 9.45 9.12 5.88
CA PRO A 60 10.23 9.27 4.65
C PRO A 60 11.33 10.34 4.80
N VAL A 61 12.23 10.16 5.78
CA VAL A 61 13.23 11.18 6.15
C VAL A 61 14.22 11.51 5.02
N ASP A 62 14.44 10.58 4.08
CA ASP A 62 15.31 10.75 2.92
C ASP A 62 14.61 11.39 1.70
N ASP A 63 13.31 11.67 1.79
CA ASP A 63 12.61 12.35 0.69
C ASP A 63 13.18 13.76 0.48
N PRO A 64 13.43 14.20 -0.77
CA PRO A 64 13.99 15.52 -1.04
C PRO A 64 13.23 16.70 -0.41
N ALA A 65 11.90 16.61 -0.29
CA ALA A 65 11.09 17.64 0.35
C ALA A 65 11.23 17.62 1.89
N MET A 66 11.41 16.44 2.49
CA MET A 66 11.74 16.31 3.91
C MET A 66 13.13 16.84 4.22
N LEU A 67 14.13 16.49 3.40
CA LEU A 67 15.51 16.97 3.54
C LEU A 67 15.68 18.48 3.31
N ALA A 68 14.76 19.10 2.56
CA ALA A 68 14.76 20.54 2.27
C ALA A 68 14.13 21.41 3.38
N ALA A 69 13.56 20.82 4.44
CA ALA A 69 13.02 21.56 5.56
C ALA A 69 14.13 22.31 6.34
N ASP A 70 13.99 23.62 6.45
CA ASP A 70 15.00 24.49 7.09
C ASP A 70 14.88 24.51 8.62
N GLY A 71 13.71 24.22 9.18
CA GLY A 71 13.39 24.33 10.61
C GLY A 71 12.86 25.70 11.04
N ALA A 72 12.91 26.70 10.16
CA ALA A 72 12.49 28.07 10.43
C ALA A 72 11.21 28.45 9.68
N ALA A 73 11.22 28.38 8.35
CA ALA A 73 10.03 28.60 7.52
C ALA A 73 9.24 27.30 7.27
N THR A 74 9.91 26.15 7.24
CA THR A 74 9.32 24.82 7.08
C THR A 74 10.00 23.82 8.02
N SER A 75 9.23 23.20 8.90
CA SER A 75 9.71 22.11 9.76
C SER A 75 9.26 20.75 9.22
N ALA A 76 10.18 19.80 9.10
CA ALA A 76 9.87 18.39 8.87
C ALA A 76 9.52 17.70 10.19
N LEU A 77 8.41 16.97 10.19
CA LEU A 77 7.98 16.07 11.26
C LEU A 77 7.57 14.72 10.67
N CYS A 78 7.53 13.70 11.50
CA CYS A 78 6.99 12.38 11.20
C CYS A 78 5.63 12.24 11.89
N LEU A 79 4.65 11.68 11.20
CA LEU A 79 3.40 11.22 11.79
C LEU A 79 3.31 9.71 11.67
N SER A 80 2.88 9.06 12.75
CA SER A 80 2.35 7.70 12.72
C SER A 80 1.01 7.61 13.44
N ALA A 81 0.15 6.71 12.95
CA ALA A 81 -1.03 6.25 13.64
C ALA A 81 -1.14 4.72 13.48
N ALA A 82 -1.51 4.01 14.56
CA ALA A 82 -1.63 2.57 14.56
C ALA A 82 -2.84 2.09 15.36
N ALA A 83 -3.49 1.04 14.87
CA ALA A 83 -4.56 0.34 15.55
C ALA A 83 -4.35 -1.17 15.44
N SER A 84 -4.69 -1.91 16.49
CA SER A 84 -4.57 -3.38 16.54
C SER A 84 -5.72 -4.11 15.85
N SER A 85 -6.88 -3.45 15.78
CA SER A 85 -8.17 -4.04 15.46
C SER A 85 -9.14 -2.98 14.96
N GLY A 86 -10.22 -3.41 14.33
CA GLY A 86 -11.28 -2.53 13.86
C GLY A 86 -12.33 -3.27 13.05
N SER A 87 -13.13 -2.52 12.30
CA SER A 87 -14.04 -3.05 11.30
C SER A 87 -14.18 -2.10 10.11
N MET A 88 -14.55 -2.65 8.96
CA MET A 88 -14.97 -1.90 7.77
C MET A 88 -16.27 -2.49 7.25
N THR A 89 -17.23 -1.62 6.95
CA THR A 89 -18.53 -1.97 6.40
C THR A 89 -18.66 -1.34 5.01
N ILE A 90 -19.05 -2.14 4.03
CA ILE A 90 -19.37 -1.71 2.66
C ILE A 90 -20.77 -2.20 2.35
N GLY A 91 -21.72 -1.28 2.18
CA GLY A 91 -23.14 -1.60 2.12
C GLY A 91 -23.58 -2.33 3.40
N GLU A 92 -24.07 -3.56 3.25
CA GLU A 92 -24.50 -4.43 4.36
C GLU A 92 -23.40 -5.40 4.85
N LYS A 93 -22.20 -5.37 4.24
CA LYS A 93 -21.14 -6.35 4.51
C LYS A 93 -20.06 -5.76 5.42
N THR A 94 -19.98 -6.25 6.65
CA THR A 94 -18.93 -5.90 7.62
C THR A 94 -17.81 -6.94 7.65
N VAL A 95 -16.56 -6.48 7.60
CA VAL A 95 -15.33 -7.27 7.69
C VAL A 95 -14.50 -6.74 8.86
N PRO A 96 -13.91 -7.60 9.72
CA PRO A 96 -12.97 -7.14 10.75
C PRO A 96 -11.72 -6.55 10.10
N ALA A 97 -11.20 -5.45 10.65
CA ALA A 97 -9.92 -4.89 10.25
C ALA A 97 -8.81 -5.43 11.16
N GLY A 98 -7.69 -5.84 10.56
CA GLY A 98 -6.50 -6.29 11.27
C GLY A 98 -5.61 -5.13 11.69
N ARG A 99 -4.35 -5.43 12.06
CA ARG A 99 -3.41 -4.37 12.45
C ARG A 99 -3.20 -3.40 11.29
N THR A 100 -3.40 -2.13 11.56
CA THR A 100 -3.30 -1.04 10.59
C THR A 100 -2.27 -0.03 11.05
N SER A 101 -1.37 0.40 10.15
CA SER A 101 -0.36 1.41 10.41
C SER A 101 -0.34 2.44 9.28
N LEU A 102 -0.60 3.70 9.64
CA LEU A 102 -0.48 4.87 8.79
C LEU A 102 0.80 5.62 9.19
N GLN A 103 1.70 5.90 8.25
CA GLN A 103 2.87 6.76 8.48
C GLN A 103 3.14 7.68 7.30
N PHE A 104 3.50 8.94 7.57
CA PHE A 104 3.92 9.90 6.55
C PHE A 104 4.76 11.04 7.15
N GLY A 105 5.53 11.72 6.29
CA GLY A 105 6.21 12.96 6.63
C GLY A 105 5.24 14.14 6.58
N VAL A 106 5.40 15.09 7.49
CA VAL A 106 4.63 16.34 7.58
C VAL A 106 5.59 17.52 7.43
N LEU A 107 5.37 18.34 6.42
CA LEU A 107 6.07 19.61 6.22
C LEU A 107 5.18 20.74 6.71
N ARG A 108 5.48 21.28 7.90
CA ARG A 108 4.70 22.34 8.52
C ARG A 108 5.28 23.70 8.18
N SER A 109 4.49 24.57 7.56
CA SER A 109 4.87 25.96 7.25
C SER A 109 3.75 26.91 7.65
N GLY A 110 4.01 27.73 8.68
CA GLY A 110 3.01 28.60 9.30
C GLY A 110 1.77 27.81 9.77
N ALA A 111 0.60 28.16 9.24
CA ALA A 111 -0.66 27.46 9.49
C ALA A 111 -0.90 26.27 8.53
N GLY A 112 -0.12 26.14 7.45
CA GLY A 112 -0.24 25.08 6.46
C GLY A 112 0.55 23.82 6.83
N SER A 113 0.14 22.70 6.24
CA SER A 113 0.90 21.44 6.28
C SER A 113 0.82 20.74 4.93
N ALA A 114 1.95 20.25 4.44
CA ALA A 114 2.05 19.33 3.32
C ALA A 114 2.47 17.94 3.81
N THR A 115 2.19 16.93 3.01
CA THR A 115 2.34 15.51 3.35
C THR A 115 3.28 14.83 2.37
N VAL A 116 4.15 13.97 2.89
CA VAL A 116 5.15 13.21 2.12
C VAL A 116 4.92 11.72 2.39
N ALA A 117 4.66 10.95 1.34
CA ALA A 117 4.37 9.52 1.47
C ALA A 117 5.66 8.68 1.48
N PRO A 118 5.74 7.60 2.28
CA PRO A 118 6.80 6.60 2.16
C PRO A 118 6.77 5.89 0.79
N SER A 119 7.91 5.37 0.35
CA SER A 119 8.06 4.66 -0.94
C SER A 119 7.20 3.39 -1.08
N GLY A 120 6.71 2.84 0.05
CA GLY A 120 5.74 1.73 0.09
C GLY A 120 4.30 2.17 0.39
N GLY A 121 3.95 3.44 0.20
CA GLY A 121 2.65 4.01 0.56
C GLY A 121 2.53 4.35 2.05
N ALA A 122 1.62 5.27 2.38
CA ALA A 122 1.46 5.74 3.77
C ALA A 122 0.77 4.71 4.66
N LEU A 123 -0.32 4.11 4.18
CA LEU A 123 -1.10 3.10 4.88
C LEU A 123 -0.62 1.69 4.55
N VAL A 124 -0.36 0.89 5.59
CA VAL A 124 -0.18 -0.56 5.54
C VAL A 124 -1.25 -1.19 6.44
N ALA A 125 -2.10 -2.03 5.86
CA ALA A 125 -3.10 -2.81 6.57
C ALA A 125 -2.77 -4.30 6.47
N GLU A 126 -2.97 -5.04 7.56
CA GLU A 126 -2.89 -6.49 7.58
C GLU A 126 -4.00 -7.11 6.69
N PRO A 127 -3.69 -8.09 5.82
CA PRO A 127 -4.69 -8.79 5.04
C PRO A 127 -5.67 -9.56 5.95
N VAL A 128 -6.98 -9.37 5.75
CA VAL A 128 -8.04 -9.95 6.61
C VAL A 128 -8.96 -10.90 5.85
N PRO A 129 -9.39 -12.02 6.45
CA PRO A 129 -10.37 -12.91 5.84
C PRO A 129 -11.76 -12.27 5.81
N VAL A 130 -12.40 -12.28 4.65
CA VAL A 130 -13.79 -11.81 4.47
C VAL A 130 -14.76 -12.87 5.01
N PRO A 131 -15.63 -12.55 6.00
CA PRO A 131 -16.57 -13.52 6.56
C PRO A 131 -17.50 -14.16 5.50
N GLY A 132 -17.58 -15.49 5.52
CA GLY A 132 -18.36 -16.26 4.53
C GLY A 132 -17.67 -16.47 3.17
N GLY A 133 -16.54 -15.80 2.92
CA GLY A 133 -15.69 -16.03 1.76
C GLY A 133 -16.38 -15.77 0.42
N LEU A 134 -15.93 -16.46 -0.62
CA LEU A 134 -16.46 -16.38 -1.97
C LEU A 134 -17.92 -16.88 -2.07
N LEU A 135 -18.35 -17.79 -1.20
CA LEU A 135 -19.77 -18.17 -1.12
C LEU A 135 -20.65 -16.98 -0.77
N ASN A 136 -20.22 -16.16 0.19
CA ASN A 136 -20.87 -14.88 0.51
C ASN A 136 -20.54 -13.77 -0.50
N LEU A 137 -19.93 -14.07 -1.66
CA LEU A 137 -19.73 -13.15 -2.80
C LEU A 137 -20.34 -13.63 -4.12
N MET A 138 -20.57 -14.93 -4.32
CA MET A 138 -20.89 -15.50 -5.64
C MET A 138 -21.93 -16.63 -5.63
N CYS A 139 -22.42 -17.07 -4.47
CA CYS A 139 -23.40 -18.14 -4.36
C CYS A 139 -24.76 -17.62 -3.87
N PRO A 140 -25.65 -17.14 -4.76
CA PRO A 140 -27.03 -16.86 -4.39
C PRO A 140 -27.71 -18.15 -3.94
N SER A 141 -28.38 -18.10 -2.79
CA SER A 141 -29.05 -19.25 -2.15
C SER A 141 -30.18 -19.85 -2.97
N ASP A 142 -30.66 -19.15 -4.00
CA ASP A 142 -31.96 -19.38 -4.62
C ASP A 142 -31.86 -20.08 -6.00
N ILE A 143 -30.67 -20.56 -6.39
CA ILE A 143 -30.44 -21.26 -7.68
C ILE A 143 -30.00 -22.72 -7.44
N PRO A 144 -30.92 -23.70 -7.51
CA PRO A 144 -30.65 -25.12 -7.19
C PRO A 144 -29.53 -25.79 -8.01
N VAL A 145 -29.24 -25.26 -9.20
CA VAL A 145 -28.20 -25.79 -10.10
C VAL A 145 -26.79 -25.44 -9.61
N LEU A 146 -26.63 -24.30 -8.93
CA LEU A 146 -25.33 -23.82 -8.43
C LEU A 146 -25.00 -24.38 -7.04
N THR A 147 -25.99 -24.81 -6.26
CA THR A 147 -25.83 -25.36 -4.90
C THR A 147 -24.74 -26.43 -4.83
N SER A 148 -24.71 -27.37 -5.78
CA SER A 148 -23.72 -28.44 -5.81
C SER A 148 -22.29 -28.01 -6.18
N LEU A 149 -22.08 -26.80 -6.73
CA LEU A 149 -20.75 -26.19 -6.84
C LEU A 149 -20.40 -25.45 -5.54
N CYS A 150 -21.34 -24.67 -5.01
CA CYS A 150 -21.18 -23.92 -3.77
C CYS A 150 -20.83 -24.83 -2.57
N GLU A 151 -21.49 -25.98 -2.43
CA GLU A 151 -21.17 -27.00 -1.41
C GLU A 151 -19.74 -27.54 -1.53
N ARG A 152 -19.22 -27.71 -2.76
CA ARG A 152 -17.84 -28.15 -3.01
C ARG A 152 -16.80 -27.08 -2.72
N VAL A 153 -17.20 -25.81 -2.74
CA VAL A 153 -16.33 -24.67 -2.40
C VAL A 153 -16.35 -24.40 -0.88
N ALA A 154 -17.45 -24.67 -0.17
CA ALA A 154 -17.65 -24.30 1.25
C ALA A 154 -16.49 -24.61 2.21
N GLY A 155 -15.86 -25.79 2.09
CA GLY A 155 -14.71 -26.21 2.90
C GLY A 155 -13.34 -26.09 2.21
N SER A 156 -13.28 -25.42 1.06
CA SER A 156 -12.08 -25.34 0.20
C SER A 156 -11.33 -24.02 0.38
N PRO A 157 -10.00 -23.98 0.20
CA PRO A 157 -9.26 -22.71 0.05
C PRO A 157 -9.78 -21.84 -1.11
N LEU A 158 -10.53 -22.41 -2.07
CA LEU A 158 -11.26 -21.66 -3.09
C LEU A 158 -12.37 -20.74 -2.53
N ASN A 159 -12.81 -20.94 -1.29
CA ASN A 159 -13.74 -20.03 -0.60
C ASN A 159 -13.03 -18.89 0.12
N ALA A 160 -11.76 -19.05 0.51
CA ALA A 160 -11.05 -18.03 1.28
C ALA A 160 -10.85 -16.78 0.42
N VAL A 161 -11.47 -15.68 0.82
CA VAL A 161 -11.25 -14.35 0.23
C VAL A 161 -10.55 -13.50 1.27
N THR A 162 -9.42 -12.91 0.91
CA THR A 162 -8.67 -12.01 1.79
C THR A 162 -8.73 -10.59 1.25
N ALA A 163 -9.17 -9.64 2.07
CA ALA A 163 -9.18 -8.22 1.73
C ALA A 163 -7.91 -7.53 2.27
N THR A 164 -7.25 -6.72 1.43
CA THR A 164 -6.10 -5.89 1.82
C THR A 164 -6.34 -4.44 1.39
N VAL A 165 -6.22 -3.48 2.31
CA VAL A 165 -6.29 -2.04 1.96
C VAL A 165 -4.92 -1.58 1.51
N GLU A 166 -4.85 -0.97 0.31
CA GLU A 166 -3.61 -0.51 -0.31
C GLU A 166 -3.66 1.00 -0.58
N SER A 167 -2.58 1.71 -0.27
CA SER A 167 -2.41 3.12 -0.65
C SER A 167 -2.28 3.24 -2.18
N VAL A 168 -3.02 4.15 -2.82
CA VAL A 168 -2.91 4.41 -4.27
C VAL A 168 -2.50 5.85 -4.61
N GLY A 169 -2.24 6.67 -3.60
CA GLY A 169 -1.68 8.01 -3.73
C GLY A 169 -1.15 8.53 -2.39
N PRO A 170 -0.55 9.73 -2.36
CA PRO A 170 -0.12 10.35 -1.12
C PRO A 170 -1.34 10.76 -0.26
N PRO A 171 -1.21 10.76 1.08
CA PRO A 171 -2.15 11.46 1.95
C PRO A 171 -2.27 12.93 1.55
N ALA A 172 -3.44 13.54 1.74
CA ALA A 172 -3.68 14.94 1.39
C ALA A 172 -4.57 15.64 2.42
N GLY A 173 -4.50 16.97 2.49
CA GLY A 173 -5.38 17.78 3.36
C GLY A 173 -5.24 17.45 4.85
N PHE A 174 -4.00 17.23 5.32
CA PHE A 174 -3.74 16.97 6.74
C PHE A 174 -4.03 18.20 7.61
N ASP A 175 -4.94 18.07 8.57
CA ASP A 175 -5.26 19.06 9.59
C ASP A 175 -4.72 18.59 10.95
N TYR A 176 -3.62 19.22 11.38
CA TYR A 176 -3.00 18.97 12.68
C TYR A 176 -3.94 19.22 13.87
N VAL A 177 -4.85 20.19 13.76
CA VAL A 177 -5.79 20.55 14.83
C VAL A 177 -6.96 19.56 14.87
N ALA A 178 -7.42 19.06 13.72
CA ALA A 178 -8.40 17.99 13.66
C ALA A 178 -7.94 16.73 14.43
N GLY A 179 -6.64 16.41 14.38
CA GLY A 179 -6.05 15.33 15.17
C GLY A 179 -6.24 15.46 16.69
N LEU A 180 -6.46 16.67 17.21
CA LEU A 180 -6.59 16.95 18.65
C LEU A 180 -8.04 16.95 19.16
N VAL A 181 -9.02 16.82 18.28
CA VAL A 181 -10.45 16.97 18.61
C VAL A 181 -11.31 15.85 18.01
N ALA A 182 -12.52 15.69 18.52
CA ALA A 182 -13.50 14.76 17.98
C ALA A 182 -14.14 15.28 16.68
N GLY A 183 -14.57 14.37 15.81
CA GLY A 183 -15.52 14.65 14.72
C GLY A 183 -14.97 15.41 13.51
N ARG A 184 -13.67 15.75 13.46
CA ARG A 184 -13.04 16.41 12.31
C ARG A 184 -12.16 15.43 11.50
N PRO A 185 -12.28 15.39 10.16
CA PRO A 185 -11.34 14.69 9.30
C PRO A 185 -9.90 15.14 9.53
N ILE A 186 -9.01 14.19 9.82
CA ILE A 186 -7.59 14.43 10.12
C ILE A 186 -6.77 14.53 8.84
N VAL A 187 -7.06 13.67 7.86
CA VAL A 187 -6.34 13.55 6.58
C VAL A 187 -7.21 12.80 5.57
N ALA A 188 -7.05 13.07 4.28
CA ALA A 188 -7.64 12.26 3.21
C ALA A 188 -6.63 11.21 2.72
N LEU A 189 -7.05 9.93 2.69
CA LEU A 189 -6.23 8.78 2.31
C LEU A 189 -6.83 8.12 1.06
N PRO A 190 -6.22 8.28 -0.13
CA PRO A 190 -6.63 7.57 -1.33
C PRO A 190 -6.16 6.11 -1.28
N VAL A 191 -7.10 5.18 -1.23
CA VAL A 191 -6.85 3.74 -1.15
C VAL A 191 -7.66 2.94 -2.19
N ARG A 192 -7.28 1.68 -2.37
CA ARG A 192 -8.10 0.63 -2.99
C ARG A 192 -8.13 -0.60 -2.08
N ILE A 193 -9.08 -1.50 -2.28
CA ILE A 193 -9.11 -2.78 -1.56
C ILE A 193 -8.80 -3.90 -2.55
N ARG A 194 -7.71 -4.65 -2.34
CA ARG A 194 -7.40 -5.86 -3.11
C ARG A 194 -8.13 -7.05 -2.50
N LEU A 195 -8.79 -7.85 -3.32
CA LEU A 195 -9.49 -9.08 -2.93
C LEU A 195 -8.75 -10.29 -3.49
N ASP A 196 -8.00 -10.99 -2.64
CA ASP A 196 -7.28 -12.21 -2.99
C ASP A 196 -8.18 -13.44 -2.88
N ASN A 197 -8.33 -14.16 -3.99
CA ASN A 197 -8.91 -15.51 -4.02
C ASN A 197 -8.46 -16.22 -5.31
N PRO A 198 -8.25 -17.55 -5.33
CA PRO A 198 -7.80 -18.25 -6.55
C PRO A 198 -8.73 -18.12 -7.77
N LEU A 199 -10.03 -17.88 -7.57
CA LEU A 199 -11.03 -17.68 -8.63
C LEU A 199 -11.15 -16.21 -9.05
N LEU A 200 -10.92 -15.27 -8.13
CA LEU A 200 -10.86 -13.82 -8.42
C LEU A 200 -9.51 -13.39 -9.01
N GLY A 201 -8.44 -14.16 -8.77
CA GLY A 201 -7.06 -13.79 -9.12
C GLY A 201 -6.51 -12.64 -8.27
N GLY A 202 -5.21 -12.36 -8.42
CA GLY A 202 -4.52 -11.31 -7.64
C GLY A 202 -4.76 -9.87 -8.13
N ASN A 203 -5.67 -9.65 -9.09
CA ASN A 203 -5.95 -8.35 -9.71
C ASN A 203 -7.38 -7.85 -9.48
N CYS A 204 -8.15 -8.51 -8.60
CA CYS A 204 -9.47 -8.06 -8.19
C CYS A 204 -9.33 -6.91 -7.19
N TYR A 205 -9.82 -5.73 -7.54
CA TYR A 205 -9.77 -4.54 -6.68
C TYR A 205 -11.13 -3.87 -6.57
N LEU A 206 -11.42 -3.24 -5.42
CA LEU A 206 -12.46 -2.23 -5.27
C LEU A 206 -11.80 -0.85 -5.35
N GLY A 207 -12.16 -0.07 -6.37
CA GLY A 207 -11.49 1.19 -6.68
C GLY A 207 -10.09 1.04 -7.28
N SER A 208 -9.54 2.15 -7.76
CA SER A 208 -8.29 2.22 -8.51
C SER A 208 -7.46 3.46 -8.18
N ALA A 209 -6.25 3.58 -8.73
CA ALA A 209 -5.45 4.80 -8.61
C ALA A 209 -6.05 6.03 -9.35
N ARG A 210 -7.03 5.83 -10.25
CA ARG A 210 -7.73 6.92 -10.96
C ARG A 210 -9.09 7.26 -10.34
N ASP A 211 -9.71 6.29 -9.68
CA ASP A 211 -10.97 6.40 -8.96
C ASP A 211 -10.83 5.68 -7.61
N PRO A 212 -10.22 6.34 -6.61
CA PRO A 212 -9.88 5.73 -5.32
C PRO A 212 -11.04 5.81 -4.32
N ILE A 213 -11.05 4.88 -3.38
CA ILE A 213 -11.77 5.06 -2.12
C ILE A 213 -11.00 6.12 -1.33
N VAL A 214 -11.65 7.24 -0.95
CA VAL A 214 -10.98 8.32 -0.21
C VAL A 214 -11.46 8.35 1.24
N LEU A 215 -10.72 7.65 2.10
CA LEU A 215 -10.98 7.57 3.53
C LEU A 215 -10.59 8.88 4.23
N ARG A 216 -11.42 9.32 5.18
CA ARG A 216 -11.23 10.55 5.97
C ARG A 216 -11.36 10.26 7.46
N PRO A 217 -10.40 9.54 8.08
CA PRO A 217 -10.42 9.26 9.52
C PRO A 217 -10.59 10.53 10.35
N ARG A 218 -11.51 10.46 11.32
CA ARG A 218 -11.72 11.42 12.40
C ARG A 218 -11.66 10.70 13.74
N ASN A 219 -11.23 11.37 14.80
CA ASN A 219 -11.40 10.82 16.15
C ASN A 219 -12.90 10.75 16.49
N LEU A 220 -13.38 9.62 17.00
CA LEU A 220 -14.78 9.44 17.39
C LEU A 220 -15.08 10.04 18.79
N GLY A 221 -14.05 10.19 19.62
CA GLY A 221 -14.08 10.96 20.87
C GLY A 221 -12.91 11.95 20.94
N ALA A 222 -12.77 12.63 22.08
CA ALA A 222 -11.60 13.48 22.33
C ALA A 222 -10.41 12.59 22.74
N PRO A 223 -9.25 12.65 22.05
CA PRO A 223 -8.08 11.88 22.43
C PRO A 223 -7.47 12.42 23.74
N SER A 224 -6.90 11.52 24.54
CA SER A 224 -5.93 11.90 25.57
C SER A 224 -4.62 12.30 24.89
N ALA A 225 -4.03 13.42 25.31
CA ALA A 225 -2.80 13.95 24.72
C ALA A 225 -1.66 14.02 25.75
N SER A 226 -0.47 13.57 25.38
CA SER A 226 0.75 13.70 26.19
C SER A 226 1.97 14.04 25.34
N VAL A 227 2.92 14.77 25.91
CA VAL A 227 4.18 15.11 25.24
C VAL A 227 5.25 14.12 25.67
N VAL A 228 5.82 13.40 24.71
CA VAL A 228 7.00 12.55 24.93
C VAL A 228 8.23 13.31 24.43
N ARG A 229 9.28 13.36 25.26
CA ARG A 229 10.60 13.91 24.90
C ARG A 229 11.69 12.86 25.10
N PHE A 230 12.69 12.89 24.23
CA PHE A 230 13.76 11.89 24.19
C PHE A 230 15.03 12.43 23.54
N ALA A 231 16.15 11.82 23.89
CA ALA A 231 17.44 12.10 23.29
C ALA A 231 17.56 11.46 21.89
N ALA A 232 18.57 11.89 21.13
CA ALA A 232 18.86 11.41 19.77
C ALA A 232 18.90 9.88 19.63
N ASP A 233 19.34 9.17 20.67
CA ASP A 233 19.50 7.71 20.71
C ASP A 233 18.19 6.93 20.97
N GLY A 234 17.09 7.63 21.25
CA GLY A 234 15.79 7.05 21.61
C GLY A 234 15.52 6.95 23.12
N THR A 235 16.47 7.35 23.97
CA THR A 235 16.31 7.33 25.44
C THR A 235 15.34 8.42 25.88
N LEU A 236 14.31 8.08 26.67
CA LEU A 236 13.37 9.04 27.23
C LEU A 236 14.09 10.07 28.11
N ASP A 237 13.89 11.36 27.81
CA ASP A 237 14.57 12.47 28.47
C ASP A 237 13.65 13.70 28.43
N PRO A 238 13.18 14.22 29.59
CA PRO A 238 12.41 15.46 29.67
C PRO A 238 13.11 16.70 29.10
N ALA A 239 14.43 16.67 28.93
CA ALA A 239 15.25 17.72 28.31
C ALA A 239 15.63 17.42 26.84
N GLY A 240 15.30 16.23 26.32
CA GLY A 240 15.78 15.72 25.03
C GLY A 240 15.40 16.57 23.81
N GLU A 241 16.27 16.58 22.80
CA GLU A 241 16.08 17.35 21.56
C GLU A 241 14.93 16.83 20.67
N MET A 242 14.60 15.55 20.79
CA MET A 242 13.50 14.92 20.06
C MET A 242 12.21 14.92 20.90
N GLY A 243 11.07 14.88 20.23
CA GLY A 243 9.79 14.69 20.90
C GLY A 243 8.63 14.46 19.94
N TYR A 244 7.54 13.89 20.44
CA TYR A 244 6.26 13.79 19.76
C TYR A 244 5.09 14.09 20.69
N LEU A 245 4.01 14.58 20.11
CA LEU A 245 2.70 14.58 20.73
C LEU A 245 2.10 13.19 20.53
N ALA A 246 1.90 12.48 21.63
CA ALA A 246 1.19 11.20 21.67
C ALA A 246 -0.31 11.44 21.89
N LEU A 247 -1.14 10.77 21.11
CA LEU A 247 -2.59 10.83 21.19
C LEU A 247 -3.13 9.40 21.31
N SER A 248 -4.03 9.15 22.26
CA SER A 248 -4.58 7.81 22.50
C SER A 248 -5.95 7.87 23.18
N GLY A 249 -6.53 6.70 23.47
CA GLY A 249 -7.78 6.60 24.24
C GLY A 249 -9.05 6.93 23.43
N THR A 250 -8.97 6.92 22.09
CA THR A 250 -10.13 7.09 21.22
C THR A 250 -10.02 6.21 19.98
N ASP A 251 -11.17 5.89 19.40
CA ASP A 251 -11.27 5.20 18.12
C ASP A 251 -11.22 6.23 16.98
N GLN A 252 -10.75 5.82 15.80
CA GLN A 252 -10.81 6.64 14.59
C GLN A 252 -11.73 5.99 13.55
N GLY A 253 -12.53 6.78 12.84
CA GLY A 253 -13.43 6.23 11.84
C GLY A 253 -13.84 7.22 10.76
N ASP A 254 -14.60 6.71 9.80
CA ASP A 254 -15.25 7.48 8.73
C ASP A 254 -16.55 6.77 8.32
N GLU A 255 -17.50 7.51 7.79
CA GLU A 255 -18.76 7.02 7.19
C GLU A 255 -19.13 7.76 5.90
N THR A 256 -18.24 8.63 5.42
CA THR A 256 -18.51 9.61 4.35
C THR A 256 -17.95 9.21 2.99
N PHE A 257 -17.28 8.07 2.90
CA PHE A 257 -16.68 7.57 1.66
C PHE A 257 -17.65 6.71 0.84
N SER A 258 -17.56 6.85 -0.48
CA SER A 258 -18.13 5.90 -1.44
C SER A 258 -17.11 4.81 -1.79
N VAL A 259 -17.59 3.66 -2.26
CA VAL A 259 -16.75 2.58 -2.80
C VAL A 259 -17.09 2.41 -4.28
N PRO A 260 -16.12 2.63 -5.20
CA PRO A 260 -16.31 2.38 -6.64
C PRO A 260 -16.61 0.91 -6.97
N GLU A 261 -16.89 0.65 -8.23
CA GLU A 261 -17.03 -0.71 -8.76
C GLU A 261 -15.75 -1.54 -8.56
N ALA A 262 -15.95 -2.85 -8.50
CA ALA A 262 -14.90 -3.85 -8.59
C ALA A 262 -14.33 -3.92 -10.02
N ASN A 263 -13.03 -4.15 -10.14
CA ASN A 263 -12.34 -4.29 -11.41
C ASN A 263 -11.30 -5.43 -11.38
N GLY A 264 -11.17 -6.15 -12.50
CA GLY A 264 -10.11 -7.14 -12.69
C GLY A 264 -10.29 -8.47 -11.94
N CYS A 265 -11.51 -8.73 -11.48
CA CYS A 265 -11.93 -9.92 -10.76
C CYS A 265 -12.21 -11.08 -11.74
N GLY A 266 -11.49 -12.18 -11.56
CA GLY A 266 -11.50 -13.33 -12.43
C GLY A 266 -10.75 -13.09 -13.75
N LEU A 267 -10.77 -14.11 -14.62
CA LEU A 267 -10.07 -14.06 -15.90
C LEU A 267 -10.63 -12.90 -16.76
N PHE A 268 -9.79 -11.89 -17.02
CA PHE A 268 -10.14 -10.66 -17.74
C PHE A 268 -11.33 -9.86 -17.16
N GLY A 269 -11.56 -9.90 -15.84
CA GLY A 269 -12.67 -9.16 -15.21
C GLY A 269 -14.05 -9.83 -15.32
N ALA A 270 -14.10 -11.10 -15.77
CA ALA A 270 -15.35 -11.83 -15.97
C ALA A 270 -16.25 -11.99 -14.72
N LEU A 271 -15.73 -11.69 -13.52
CA LEU A 271 -16.44 -11.76 -12.24
C LEU A 271 -16.69 -10.38 -11.60
N ASP A 272 -16.29 -9.27 -12.24
CA ASP A 272 -16.50 -7.90 -11.72
C ASP A 272 -17.98 -7.65 -11.39
N TRP A 273 -18.89 -8.08 -12.27
CA TRP A 273 -20.35 -7.98 -12.08
C TRP A 273 -20.86 -8.74 -10.84
N ALA A 274 -20.24 -9.87 -10.49
CA ALA A 274 -20.68 -10.71 -9.37
C ALA A 274 -20.24 -10.09 -8.04
N VAL A 275 -18.99 -9.60 -7.99
CA VAL A 275 -18.48 -8.84 -6.84
C VAL A 275 -19.30 -7.58 -6.64
N ASN A 276 -19.63 -6.85 -7.72
CA ASN A 276 -20.49 -5.67 -7.66
C ASN A 276 -21.90 -5.99 -7.13
N ALA A 277 -22.54 -7.03 -7.68
CA ALA A 277 -23.89 -7.41 -7.28
C ALA A 277 -23.98 -7.79 -5.80
N GLN A 278 -22.99 -8.50 -5.25
CA GLN A 278 -23.04 -8.90 -3.84
C GLN A 278 -22.64 -7.77 -2.87
N LEU A 279 -21.62 -6.99 -3.21
CA LEU A 279 -21.15 -5.89 -2.35
C LEU A 279 -21.99 -4.62 -2.49
N GLY A 280 -22.97 -4.60 -3.41
CA GLY A 280 -23.81 -3.44 -3.68
C GLY A 280 -23.03 -2.29 -4.31
N LEU A 281 -22.10 -2.60 -5.23
CA LEU A 281 -21.20 -1.61 -5.83
C LEU A 281 -21.77 -1.03 -7.14
N PRO A 282 -21.52 0.26 -7.43
CA PRO A 282 -20.80 1.22 -6.58
C PRO A 282 -21.62 1.62 -5.35
N SER A 283 -21.01 1.54 -4.16
CA SER A 283 -21.69 1.83 -2.90
C SER A 283 -21.58 3.32 -2.58
N PRO A 284 -22.70 4.05 -2.39
CA PRO A 284 -22.68 5.49 -2.19
C PRO A 284 -22.12 5.90 -0.82
N ALA A 285 -21.72 7.16 -0.69
CA ALA A 285 -21.35 7.76 0.59
C ALA A 285 -22.52 7.70 1.58
N GLY A 286 -22.23 7.41 2.85
CA GLY A 286 -23.25 7.16 3.89
C GLY A 286 -23.75 5.70 3.95
N SER A 287 -23.39 4.85 2.99
CA SER A 287 -23.64 3.39 3.03
C SER A 287 -22.41 2.58 3.40
N ASN A 288 -21.30 3.22 3.76
CA ASN A 288 -20.04 2.58 4.13
C ASN A 288 -19.51 3.20 5.41
N SER A 289 -18.73 2.43 6.18
CA SER A 289 -18.04 2.95 7.36
C SER A 289 -16.75 2.19 7.65
N PHE A 290 -15.87 2.76 8.46
CA PHE A 290 -14.85 2.00 9.16
C PHE A 290 -14.61 2.57 10.56
N VAL A 291 -14.13 1.71 11.46
CA VAL A 291 -13.66 2.07 12.80
C VAL A 291 -12.34 1.34 13.06
N LEU A 292 -11.33 2.07 13.52
CA LEU A 292 -10.06 1.58 14.03
C LEU A 292 -10.03 1.80 15.54
N GLU A 293 -10.00 0.69 16.28
CA GLU A 293 -10.14 0.69 17.74
C GLU A 293 -8.87 1.17 18.44
N ARG A 294 -9.04 2.02 19.46
CA ARG A 294 -7.98 2.51 20.37
C ARG A 294 -6.74 2.96 19.59
N THR A 295 -6.94 3.82 18.61
CA THR A 295 -5.86 4.25 17.72
C THR A 295 -4.83 5.07 18.51
N GLU A 296 -3.57 4.66 18.43
CA GLU A 296 -2.43 5.38 18.99
C GLU A 296 -1.78 6.20 17.89
N THR A 297 -1.63 7.50 18.09
CA THR A 297 -1.01 8.42 17.12
C THR A 297 0.19 9.13 17.76
N ALA A 298 1.29 9.24 17.02
CA ALA A 298 2.45 10.04 17.38
C ALA A 298 2.75 11.03 16.24
N VAL A 299 2.86 12.32 16.56
CA VAL A 299 3.31 13.34 15.60
C VAL A 299 4.47 14.14 16.20
N GLY A 300 5.64 14.11 15.54
CA GLY A 300 6.85 14.66 16.14
C GLY A 300 8.12 14.55 15.31
N GLY A 301 9.22 14.94 15.92
CA GLY A 301 10.52 15.16 15.29
C GLY A 301 11.41 15.87 16.29
N PHE A 302 12.13 16.92 15.87
CA PHE A 302 12.75 17.82 16.87
C PHE A 302 11.66 18.55 17.67
N TYR A 303 11.82 18.59 18.99
CA TYR A 303 10.90 19.28 19.89
C TYR A 303 10.87 20.81 19.63
N THR A 304 12.01 21.36 19.22
CA THR A 304 12.24 22.77 18.90
C THR A 304 12.92 22.90 17.52
N PRO A 305 12.19 22.69 16.40
CA PRO A 305 12.78 22.60 15.05
C PRO A 305 13.65 23.80 14.65
N ASN A 306 13.30 25.00 15.12
CA ASN A 306 14.03 26.23 14.85
C ASN A 306 15.47 26.25 15.39
N GLN A 307 15.79 25.44 16.41
CA GLN A 307 17.15 25.29 16.92
C GLN A 307 18.07 24.52 15.95
N PHE A 308 17.50 23.84 14.94
CA PHE A 308 18.22 23.01 13.96
C PHE A 308 18.34 23.69 12.58
N THR A 309 18.06 24.99 12.52
CA THR A 309 18.19 25.84 11.33
C THR A 309 19.65 25.94 10.86
N PRO A 310 19.97 25.90 9.55
CA PRO A 310 19.07 25.85 8.39
C PRO A 310 18.87 24.45 7.77
N ASP A 311 19.30 23.38 8.45
CA ASP A 311 19.38 22.02 7.90
C ASP A 311 18.49 21.03 8.67
N GLN A 312 17.38 21.48 9.25
CA GLN A 312 16.55 20.69 10.18
C GLN A 312 16.10 19.35 9.59
N GLY A 313 15.69 19.31 8.32
CA GLY A 313 15.31 18.09 7.61
C GLY A 313 16.44 17.07 7.50
N ARG A 314 17.64 17.54 7.14
CA ARG A 314 18.85 16.69 7.07
C ARG A 314 19.27 16.19 8.44
N GLN A 315 19.20 17.02 9.46
CA GLN A 315 19.49 16.62 10.83
C GLN A 315 18.48 15.59 11.34
N LEU A 316 17.19 15.74 11.01
CA LEU A 316 16.14 14.77 11.35
C LEU A 316 16.45 13.39 10.74
N ALA A 317 16.80 13.35 9.45
CA ALA A 317 17.21 12.13 8.77
C ALA A 317 18.44 11.48 9.43
N GLN A 318 19.47 12.26 9.77
CA GLN A 318 20.65 11.75 10.47
C GLN A 318 20.30 11.12 11.83
N ARG A 319 19.41 11.73 12.63
CA ARG A 319 18.99 11.18 13.92
C ARG A 319 18.18 9.90 13.76
N TRP A 320 17.23 9.90 12.82
CA TRP A 320 16.41 8.74 12.49
C TRP A 320 17.26 7.54 12.05
N HIS A 321 18.22 7.75 11.13
CA HIS A 321 19.16 6.71 10.69
C HIS A 321 20.09 6.21 11.79
N ALA A 322 20.49 7.08 12.72
CA ALA A 322 21.30 6.69 13.88
C ALA A 322 20.52 5.83 14.89
N ALA A 323 19.20 5.99 14.95
CA ALA A 323 18.29 5.23 15.81
C ALA A 323 17.97 3.82 15.29
N VAL A 324 18.27 3.50 14.02
CA VAL A 324 18.04 2.16 13.44
C VAL A 324 18.81 1.09 14.23
N VAL A 325 18.11 0.04 14.64
CA VAL A 325 18.70 -1.20 15.18
C VAL A 325 19.35 -1.97 14.02
N ARG A 326 20.58 -2.43 14.22
CA ARG A 326 21.33 -3.27 13.27
C ARG A 326 21.51 -4.66 13.83
#